data_AF-A0A0K8Q5J7-F1
#
_entry.id   AF-A0A0K8Q5J7-F1
#
_cell.length_a   1.000
_cell.length_b   1.000
_cell.length_c   1.000
_cell.angle_alpha   90.00
_cell.angle_beta   90.00
_cell.angle_gamma   90.00
#
_symmetry.space_group_name_H-M   'P 1'
#
loop_
_entity.id
_entity.type
_entity.pdbx_description
1 polymer ?
#
loop_
_entity_poly.entity_id
_entity_poly.type
_entity_poly.pdbx_seq_one_letter_code
_entity_poly.pdbx_strand_id
1 'polypeptide(L)'
;MSGGILAADANAACTARSYEVQLLGRRLAVCADAAGAVLARFRQVELEGWQSPAGRAYRNTVALQAACLGRVRDRLHESSALVARHAQAVAASSTRTPNGGY
;
A
#
# COMPACT_ATOMS: atom_id res chain seq x y z
N MET A 1 42.62 -0.94 -1.34
CA MET A 1 41.63 -0.88 -0.24
C MET A 1 40.42 0.00 -0.56
N SER A 2 40.53 1.05 -1.38
CA SER A 2 39.43 1.99 -1.66
C SER A 2 38.18 1.40 -2.35
N GLY A 3 38.32 0.34 -3.16
CA GLY A 3 37.18 -0.30 -3.84
C GLY A 3 36.20 -1.02 -2.91
N GLY A 4 36.68 -1.56 -1.78
CA GLY A 4 35.83 -2.27 -0.82
C GLY A 4 34.95 -1.32 0.00
N ILE A 5 35.44 -0.11 0.30
CA ILE A 5 34.69 0.92 1.04
C ILE A 5 33.54 1.46 0.17
N LEU A 6 33.80 1.74 -1.11
CA LEU A 6 32.76 2.21 -2.05
C LEU A 6 31.63 1.17 -2.27
N ALA A 7 31.97 -0.12 -2.31
CA ALA A 7 30.98 -1.18 -2.43
C ALA A 7 30.11 -1.32 -1.17
N ALA A 8 30.71 -1.15 0.02
CA ALA A 8 29.99 -1.16 1.29
C ALA A 8 29.02 0.04 1.41
N ASP A 9 29.45 1.24 1.03
CA ASP A 9 28.63 2.45 1.04
C ASP A 9 27.45 2.35 0.05
N ALA A 10 27.70 1.83 -1.15
CA ALA A 10 26.65 1.60 -2.14
C ALA A 10 25.61 0.58 -1.64
N ASN A 11 26.03 -0.49 -0.99
CA ASN A 11 25.12 -1.48 -0.40
C ASN A 11 24.31 -0.88 0.76
N ALA A 12 24.93 -0.05 1.60
CA ALA A 12 24.24 0.66 2.67
C ALA A 12 23.16 1.61 2.13
N ALA A 13 23.47 2.38 1.07
CA ALA A 13 22.52 3.29 0.44
C ALA A 13 21.31 2.55 -0.20
N CYS A 14 21.55 1.43 -0.88
CA CYS A 14 20.48 0.59 -1.43
C CYS A 14 19.60 -0.02 -0.34
N THR A 15 20.20 -0.44 0.78
CA THR A 15 19.48 -0.99 1.93
C THR A 15 18.59 0.07 2.58
N ALA A 16 19.12 1.28 2.81
CA ALA A 16 18.35 2.41 3.34
C ALA A 16 17.16 2.76 2.43
N ARG A 17 17.40 2.84 1.10
CA ARG A 17 16.34 3.10 0.13
C ARG A 17 15.28 1.99 0.09
N SER A 18 15.69 0.71 0.16
CA SER A 18 14.75 -0.40 0.24
C SER A 18 13.87 -0.30 1.49
N TYR A 19 14.45 0.07 2.64
CA TYR A 19 13.69 0.27 3.87
C TYR A 19 12.65 1.38 3.77
N GLU A 20 13.01 2.54 3.20
CA GLU A 20 12.07 3.64 2.97
C GLU A 20 10.89 3.23 2.08
N VAL A 21 11.17 2.48 1.01
CA VAL A 21 10.14 1.94 0.12
C VAL A 21 9.25 0.94 0.86
N GLN A 22 9.81 0.06 1.71
CA GLN A 22 8.99 -0.84 2.54
C GLN A 22 8.10 -0.07 3.51
N LEU A 23 8.59 1.02 4.11
CA LEU A 23 7.81 1.87 5.00
C LEU A 23 6.63 2.50 4.26
N LEU A 24 6.83 2.97 3.03
CA LEU A 24 5.75 3.46 2.17
C LEU A 24 4.71 2.35 1.93
N GLY A 25 5.14 1.14 1.60
CA GLY A 25 4.25 -0.01 1.41
C GLY A 25 3.39 -0.30 2.65
N ARG A 26 3.98 -0.23 3.84
CA ARG A 26 3.25 -0.39 5.11
C ARG A 26 2.24 0.74 5.34
N ARG A 27 2.59 1.99 5.06
CA ARG A 27 1.67 3.13 5.18
C ARG A 27 0.46 2.97 4.26
N LEU A 28 0.67 2.49 3.03
CA LEU A 28 -0.42 2.19 2.09
C LEU A 28 -1.35 1.08 2.62
N ALA A 29 -0.80 0.04 3.25
CA ALA A 29 -1.60 -1.01 3.89
C ALA A 29 -2.46 -0.46 5.04
N VAL A 30 -1.88 0.35 5.93
CA VAL A 30 -2.61 1.01 7.02
C VAL A 30 -3.74 1.90 6.48
N CYS A 31 -3.50 2.64 5.39
CA CYS A 31 -4.56 3.42 4.75
C CYS A 31 -5.67 2.54 4.16
N ALA A 32 -5.34 1.37 3.62
CA ALA A 32 -6.33 0.41 3.12
C ALA A 32 -7.18 -0.14 4.27
N ASP A 33 -6.57 -0.50 5.41
CA ASP A 33 -7.28 -0.98 6.59
C ASP A 33 -8.24 0.08 7.14
N ALA A 34 -7.79 1.35 7.21
CA ALA A 34 -8.64 2.47 7.60
C ALA A 34 -9.83 2.66 6.65
N ALA A 35 -9.62 2.55 5.33
CA ALA A 35 -10.70 2.56 4.34
C ALA A 35 -11.68 1.40 4.54
N GLY A 36 -11.17 0.20 4.90
CA GLY A 36 -11.98 -0.96 5.25
C GLY A 36 -12.87 -0.72 6.47
N ALA A 37 -12.35 -0.07 7.52
CA ALA A 37 -13.12 0.27 8.72
C ALA A 37 -14.25 1.27 8.40
N VAL A 38 -13.99 2.28 7.57
CA VAL A 38 -15.02 3.22 7.11
C VAL A 38 -16.09 2.51 6.27
N LEU A 39 -15.69 1.60 5.40
CA LEU A 39 -16.61 0.82 4.56
C LEU A 39 -17.52 -0.09 5.40
N ALA A 40 -17.01 -0.67 6.49
CA ALA A 40 -17.81 -1.43 7.44
C ALA A 40 -18.90 -0.57 8.09
N ARG A 41 -18.58 0.69 8.43
CA ARG A 41 -19.56 1.65 8.97
C ARG A 41 -20.64 2.02 7.97
N PHE A 42 -20.30 2.21 6.69
CA PHE A 42 -21.31 2.45 5.65
C PHE A 42 -22.30 1.30 5.50
N ARG A 43 -21.82 0.05 5.55
CA ARG A 43 -22.69 -1.14 5.51
C ARG A 43 -23.64 -1.21 6.70
N GLN A 44 -23.21 -0.75 7.88
CA GLN A 44 -24.08 -0.69 9.04
C GLN A 44 -25.24 0.30 8.83
N VAL A 45 -24.95 1.47 8.26
CA VAL A 45 -25.96 2.49 7.92
C VAL A 45 -26.97 1.97 6.89
N GLU A 46 -26.53 1.15 5.93
CA GLU A 46 -27.45 0.53 4.95
C GLU A 46 -28.48 -0.41 5.61
N LEU A 47 -28.14 -1.01 6.76
CA LEU A 47 -29.02 -1.91 7.51
C LEU A 47 -30.09 -1.18 8.35
N GLU A 48 -29.99 0.15 8.54
CA GLU A 48 -30.89 0.92 9.42
C GLU A 48 -32.33 1.13 8.87
N GLY A 49 -32.68 0.51 7.73
CA GLY A 49 -34.08 0.22 7.38
C GLY A 49 -35.01 1.41 7.11
N TRP A 50 -34.53 2.65 6.97
CA TRP A 50 -35.39 3.83 6.76
C TRP A 50 -36.20 3.77 5.45
N GLN A 51 -37.52 3.61 5.53
CA GLN A 51 -38.37 3.35 4.35
C GLN A 51 -38.86 4.61 3.61
N SER A 52 -38.56 5.81 4.11
CA SER A 52 -38.98 7.06 3.45
C SER A 52 -38.25 7.29 2.10
N PRO A 53 -38.81 8.10 1.18
CA PRO A 53 -38.13 8.50 -0.05
C PRO A 53 -36.76 9.15 0.21
N ALA A 54 -36.67 9.99 1.26
CA ALA A 54 -35.41 10.56 1.72
C ALA A 54 -34.42 9.49 2.21
N GLY A 55 -34.90 8.49 2.96
CA GLY A 55 -34.07 7.36 3.42
C GLY A 55 -33.54 6.50 2.27
N ARG A 56 -34.34 6.27 1.23
CA ARG A 56 -33.87 5.58 0.00
C ARG A 56 -32.80 6.38 -0.74
N ALA A 57 -33.00 7.69 -0.93
CA ALA A 57 -32.01 8.56 -1.58
C ALA A 57 -30.68 8.59 -0.81
N TYR A 58 -30.75 8.65 0.52
CA TYR A 58 -29.59 8.59 1.39
C TYR A 58 -28.82 7.27 1.25
N ARG A 59 -29.50 6.11 1.32
CA ARG A 59 -28.85 4.80 1.12
C ARG A 59 -28.23 4.64 -0.26
N ASN A 60 -28.88 5.11 -1.32
CA ASN A 60 -28.29 5.06 -2.67
C ASN A 60 -26.98 5.86 -2.73
N THR A 61 -26.94 7.03 -2.08
CA THR A 61 -25.73 7.87 -2.02
C THR A 61 -24.63 7.17 -1.22
N VAL A 62 -24.97 6.59 -0.07
CA VAL A 62 -24.05 5.78 0.74
C VAL A 62 -23.49 4.59 -0.03
N ALA A 63 -24.34 3.86 -0.76
CA ALA A 63 -23.93 2.72 -1.58
C ALA A 63 -22.90 3.12 -2.66
N LEU A 64 -23.13 4.26 -3.34
CA LEU A 64 -22.20 4.80 -4.32
C LEU A 64 -20.85 5.16 -3.68
N GLN A 65 -20.87 5.80 -2.52
CA GLN A 65 -19.65 6.15 -1.78
C GLN A 65 -18.91 4.90 -1.30
N ALA A 66 -19.62 3.90 -0.78
CA ALA A 66 -19.05 2.63 -0.37
C ALA A 66 -18.39 1.89 -1.56
N ALA A 67 -19.02 1.90 -2.73
CA ALA A 67 -18.45 1.32 -3.95
C ALA A 67 -17.17 2.06 -4.40
N CYS A 68 -17.17 3.39 -4.37
CA CYS A 68 -15.99 4.20 -4.65
C CYS A 68 -14.85 3.92 -3.67
N LEU A 69 -15.16 3.89 -2.37
CA LEU A 69 -14.19 3.63 -1.31
C LEU A 69 -13.63 2.21 -1.39
N GLY A 70 -14.45 1.22 -1.73
CA GLY A 70 -14.01 -0.16 -1.97
C GLY A 70 -12.96 -0.24 -3.07
N ARG A 71 -13.18 0.43 -4.22
CA ARG A 71 -12.19 0.50 -5.30
C ARG A 71 -10.89 1.19 -4.87
N VAL A 72 -10.98 2.24 -4.05
CA VAL A 72 -9.79 2.92 -3.50
C VAL A 72 -9.00 1.98 -2.59
N ARG A 73 -9.67 1.29 -1.67
CA ARG A 73 -9.05 0.30 -0.78
C ARG A 73 -8.32 -0.79 -1.56
N ASP A 74 -8.97 -1.34 -2.58
CA ASP A 74 -8.40 -2.43 -3.37
C ASP A 74 -7.13 -1.96 -4.13
N ARG A 75 -7.15 -0.74 -4.69
CA ARG A 75 -5.97 -0.10 -5.30
C ARG A 75 -4.84 0.18 -4.29
N LEU A 76 -5.16 0.53 -3.04
CA LEU A 76 -4.16 0.72 -1.99
C LEU A 76 -3.46 -0.59 -1.63
N HIS A 77 -4.21 -1.70 -1.52
CA HIS A 77 -3.60 -3.03 -1.31
C HIS A 77 -2.72 -3.45 -2.48
N GLU A 78 -3.18 -3.26 -3.72
CA GLU A 78 -2.39 -3.54 -4.92
C GLU A 78 -1.09 -2.72 -4.93
N SER A 79 -1.20 -1.42 -4.66
CA SER A 79 -0.06 -0.51 -4.60
C SER A 79 0.93 -0.91 -3.49
N SER A 80 0.43 -1.29 -2.31
CA SER A 80 1.27 -1.79 -1.22
C SER A 80 2.06 -3.02 -1.63
N ALA A 81 1.41 -3.99 -2.31
CA ALA A 81 2.06 -5.20 -2.79
C ALA A 81 3.11 -4.90 -3.88
N LEU A 82 2.83 -3.98 -4.81
CA LEU A 82 3.79 -3.54 -5.82
C LEU A 82 5.01 -2.86 -5.20
N VAL A 83 4.79 -1.99 -4.22
CA VAL A 83 5.86 -1.29 -3.49
C VAL A 83 6.73 -2.27 -2.70
N ALA A 84 6.12 -3.27 -2.05
CA ALA A 84 6.87 -4.31 -1.34
C ALA A 84 7.75 -5.14 -2.29
N ARG A 85 7.21 -5.55 -3.45
CA ARG A 85 7.99 -6.23 -4.51
C ARG A 85 9.13 -5.35 -5.03
N HIS A 86 8.87 -4.06 -5.22
CA HIS A 86 9.90 -3.12 -5.65
C HIS A 86 11.03 -3.01 -4.63
N ALA A 87 10.71 -2.90 -3.34
CA ALA A 87 11.72 -2.83 -2.29
C ALA A 87 12.63 -4.07 -2.26
N GLN A 88 12.06 -5.26 -2.46
CA GLN A 88 12.82 -6.51 -2.57
C GLN A 88 13.75 -6.48 -3.79
N ALA A 89 13.28 -5.99 -4.94
CA ALA A 89 14.10 -5.87 -6.14
C ALA A 89 15.26 -4.88 -5.95
N VAL A 90 15.04 -3.75 -5.27
CA VAL A 90 16.09 -2.77 -4.95
C VAL A 90 17.15 -3.40 -4.03
N ALA A 91 16.74 -4.11 -2.97
CA ALA A 91 17.69 -4.80 -2.08
C ALA A 91 18.48 -5.91 -2.80
N ALA A 92 17.83 -6.68 -3.69
CA ALA A 92 18.51 -7.72 -4.47
C ALA A 92 19.47 -7.17 -5.54
N SER A 93 19.29 -5.92 -5.97
CA SER A 93 20.19 -5.28 -6.93
C SER A 93 21.54 -4.89 -6.32
N SER A 94 21.60 -4.59 -5.01
CA SER A 94 22.84 -4.22 -4.33
C SER A 94 23.75 -5.42 -4.02
N THR A 95 23.15 -6.60 -3.82
CA THR A 95 23.90 -7.86 -3.67
C THR A 95 24.47 -8.40 -4.99
N ARG A 96 24.03 -7.87 -6.15
CA ARG A 96 24.50 -8.32 -7.48
C ARG A 96 25.73 -7.55 -8.01
N THR A 97 26.21 -6.53 -7.32
CA THR A 97 27.43 -5.77 -7.69
C THR A 97 28.73 -6.42 -7.16
N PRO A 98 29.88 -6.26 -7.83
CA PRO A 98 30.56 -7.35 -8.54
C PRO A 98 31.78 -7.93 -7.81
N ASN A 99 31.70 -9.22 -7.48
CA ASN A 99 32.87 -10.10 -7.31
C ASN A 99 32.69 -11.45 -8.06
N GLY A 100 31.73 -11.53 -8.99
CA GLY A 100 31.47 -12.72 -9.81
C GLY A 100 32.04 -12.56 -11.22
N GLY A 101 33.35 -12.70 -11.37
CA GLY A 101 33.98 -13.05 -12.65
C GLY A 101 34.21 -14.56 -12.71
N TYR A 102 34.06 -15.14 -13.90
CA TYR A 102 34.48 -16.52 -14.22
C TYR A 102 35.93 -16.79 -13.84
#